data_AF-D2W6H0-F1
#
_entry.id   AF-D2W6H0-F1
#
_cell.length_a   1.000
_cell.length_b   1.000
_cell.length_c   1.000
_cell.angle_alpha   90.00
_cell.angle_beta   90.00
_cell.angle_gamma   90.00
#
_symmetry.space_group_name_H-M   'P 1'
#
loop_
_entity.id
_entity.type
_entity.pdbx_description
1 polymer ?
#
loop_
_entity_poly.entity_id
_entity_poly.type
_entity_poly.pdbx_seq_one_letter_code
_entity_poly.pdbx_strand_id
1 'polypeptide(L)'
;MTGLDIDSDHILEIAVIITDGNLNIIAQLDSLIVHQSDSVLDNMNDWCKQHHGDSGLTAAVRKSTLSIQQVEDTVLDFVKHYVASERLAPLAGNSVYCDRLFMKYVNFLLF
;
A
#
# COMPACT_ATOMS: atom_id res chain seq x y z
N MET A 1 -4.71 5.29 1.67
CA MET A 1 -5.40 4.86 2.92
C MET A 1 -6.73 5.60 3.04
N THR A 2 -7.63 5.14 3.91
CA THR A 2 -8.91 5.81 4.24
C THR A 2 -8.74 7.06 5.10
N GLY A 3 -7.59 7.22 5.73
CA GLY A 3 -7.22 8.34 6.58
C GLY A 3 -5.82 8.16 7.17
N LEU A 4 -5.58 8.68 8.37
CA LEU A 4 -4.28 8.71 9.06
C LEU A 4 -4.29 8.07 10.46
N ASP A 5 -5.43 7.58 10.93
CA ASP A 5 -5.55 6.88 12.20
C ASP A 5 -5.22 5.40 12.02
N ILE A 6 -4.08 4.97 12.58
CA ILE A 6 -3.55 3.60 12.38
C ILE A 6 -4.45 2.50 12.96
N ASP A 7 -5.33 2.82 13.92
CA ASP A 7 -6.17 1.84 14.59
C ASP A 7 -7.51 1.64 13.88
N SER A 8 -7.95 2.61 13.06
CA SER A 8 -9.26 2.60 12.41
C SER A 8 -9.20 2.69 10.89
N ASP A 9 -8.16 3.31 10.32
CA ASP A 9 -8.01 3.48 8.88
C ASP A 9 -7.36 2.29 8.21
N HIS A 10 -7.65 2.12 6.91
CA HIS A 10 -7.26 0.95 6.13
C HIS A 10 -6.49 1.33 4.88
N ILE A 11 -5.64 0.42 4.42
CA ILE A 11 -4.93 0.54 3.14
C ILE A 11 -5.93 0.32 2.00
N LEU A 12 -5.86 1.19 0.98
CA LEU A 12 -6.71 1.14 -0.22
C LEU A 12 -5.94 0.75 -1.47
N GLU A 13 -4.66 1.10 -1.54
CA GLU A 13 -3.85 1.00 -2.75
C GLU A 13 -2.38 0.86 -2.35
N ILE A 14 -1.63 -0.02 -3.01
CA ILE A 14 -0.19 -0.21 -2.82
C ILE A 14 0.47 -0.36 -4.20
N ALA A 15 1.58 0.33 -4.41
CA ALA A 15 2.47 0.11 -5.54
C ALA A 15 3.91 0.04 -5.03
N VAL A 16 4.79 -0.69 -5.73
CA VAL A 16 6.17 -0.90 -5.29
C VAL A 16 7.13 -0.70 -6.45
N ILE A 17 8.19 0.05 -6.22
CA ILE A 17 9.29 0.24 -7.17
C ILE A 17 10.58 -0.19 -6.48
N ILE A 18 11.37 -1.03 -7.15
CA ILE A 18 12.71 -1.40 -6.72
C ILE A 18 13.72 -0.61 -7.54
N THR A 19 14.66 0.04 -6.86
CA THR A 19 15.76 0.77 -7.51
C THR A 19 17.12 0.27 -7.06
N ASP A 20 18.15 0.60 -7.84
CA ASP A 20 19.53 0.56 -7.36
C ASP A 20 19.85 1.79 -6.46
N GLY A 21 21.09 1.87 -5.97
CA GLY A 21 21.56 2.99 -5.15
C GLY A 21 21.67 4.34 -5.89
N ASN A 22 21.51 4.35 -7.22
CA ASN A 22 21.49 5.55 -8.06
C ASN A 22 20.07 5.92 -8.50
N LEU A 23 19.05 5.28 -7.94
CA LEU A 23 17.63 5.49 -8.24
C LEU A 23 17.22 5.04 -9.66
N ASN A 24 18.01 4.18 -10.30
CA ASN A 24 17.58 3.54 -11.54
C ASN A 24 16.55 2.45 -11.22
N ILE A 25 15.43 2.45 -11.92
CA ILE A 25 14.37 1.45 -11.73
C ILE A 25 14.86 0.09 -12.22
N ILE A 26 14.84 -0.89 -11.30
CA ILE A 26 15.14 -2.29 -11.58
C ILE A 26 13.85 -3.05 -11.90
N ALA A 27 12.79 -2.79 -11.13
CA ALA A 27 11.50 -3.43 -11.27
C ALA A 27 10.38 -2.57 -10.70
N GLN A 28 9.17 -2.81 -11.20
CA GLN A 28 7.95 -2.15 -10.72
C GLN A 28 6.83 -3.19 -10.59
N LEU A 29 6.12 -3.11 -9.47
CA LEU A 29 4.84 -3.74 -9.25
C LEU A 29 3.78 -2.64 -9.36
N ASP A 30 2.93 -2.77 -10.36
CA ASP A 30 1.84 -1.83 -10.59
C ASP A 30 0.86 -1.81 -9.41
N SER A 31 0.03 -0.77 -9.39
CA SER A 31 -0.93 -0.54 -8.31
C SER A 31 -1.84 -1.74 -8.07
N LEU A 32 -1.80 -2.23 -6.84
CA LEU A 32 -2.71 -3.22 -6.27
C LEU A 32 -3.75 -2.50 -5.42
N ILE A 33 -5.01 -2.59 -5.82
CA ILE A 33 -6.13 -1.96 -5.13
C ILE A 33 -6.73 -2.97 -4.16
N VAL A 34 -6.77 -2.63 -2.88
CA VAL A 34 -7.31 -3.50 -1.81
C VAL A 34 -8.81 -3.26 -1.72
N HIS A 35 -9.62 -4.32 -1.74
CA HIS A 35 -11.05 -4.21 -1.50
C HIS A 35 -11.35 -3.78 -0.05
N GLN A 36 -12.28 -2.84 0.10
CA GLN A 36 -12.85 -2.43 1.38
C GLN A 36 -14.38 -2.34 1.27
N SER A 37 -15.09 -2.63 2.36
CA SER A 37 -16.55 -2.51 2.40
C SER A 37 -17.01 -1.06 2.31
N ASP A 38 -18.25 -0.85 1.88
CA ASP A 38 -18.85 0.49 1.87
C ASP A 38 -18.84 1.14 3.26
N SER A 39 -19.02 0.37 4.33
CA SER A 39 -18.93 0.90 5.70
C SER A 39 -17.57 1.52 6.02
N VAL A 40 -16.47 0.97 5.51
CA VAL A 40 -15.12 1.52 5.69
C VAL A 40 -14.96 2.79 4.86
N LEU A 41 -15.41 2.76 3.59
CA LEU A 41 -15.30 3.90 2.69
C LEU A 41 -16.16 5.09 3.13
N ASP A 42 -17.35 4.83 3.65
CA ASP A 42 -18.28 5.84 4.13
C ASP A 42 -17.82 6.47 5.46
N ASN A 43 -16.93 5.81 6.20
CA ASN A 43 -16.32 6.33 7.43
C ASN A 43 -15.07 7.20 7.18
N MET A 44 -14.62 7.33 5.93
CA MET A 44 -13.55 8.27 5.58
C MET A 44 -13.93 9.72 5.94
N ASN A 45 -12.92 10.53 6.28
CA ASN A 45 -13.12 11.97 6.42
C ASN A 45 -13.46 12.62 5.06
N ASP A 46 -13.96 13.86 5.09
CA ASP A 46 -14.44 14.55 3.88
C ASP A 46 -13.33 14.75 2.83
N TRP A 47 -12.10 15.00 3.27
CA TRP A 47 -10.96 15.15 2.36
C TRP A 47 -10.67 13.85 1.60
N CYS A 48 -10.64 12.71 2.30
CA CYS A 48 -10.42 11.40 1.69
C CYS A 48 -11.58 11.01 0.77
N LYS A 49 -12.84 11.27 1.15
CA LYS A 49 -14.01 11.03 0.29
C LYS A 49 -13.93 11.80 -1.01
N GLN A 50 -13.59 13.09 -0.94
CA GLN A 50 -13.46 13.92 -2.12
C GLN A 50 -12.26 13.48 -2.98
N HIS A 51 -11.08 13.39 -2.39
CA HIS A 51 -9.84 13.11 -3.11
C HIS A 51 -9.87 11.74 -3.80
N HIS A 52 -10.32 10.70 -3.10
CA HIS A 52 -10.41 9.35 -3.66
C HIS A 52 -11.61 9.17 -4.59
N GLY A 53 -12.66 9.98 -4.42
CA GLY A 53 -13.77 10.06 -5.36
C GLY A 53 -13.34 10.64 -6.70
N ASP A 54 -12.66 11.79 -6.67
CA ASP A 54 -12.19 12.52 -7.85
C ASP A 54 -11.12 11.73 -8.63
N SER A 55 -10.24 11.01 -7.93
CA SER A 55 -9.25 10.12 -8.57
C SER A 55 -9.84 8.84 -9.14
N GLY A 56 -11.07 8.50 -8.78
CA GLY A 56 -11.71 7.23 -9.12
C GLY A 56 -11.30 6.04 -8.23
N LEU A 57 -10.39 6.25 -7.27
CA LEU A 57 -9.92 5.19 -6.37
C LEU A 57 -11.06 4.57 -5.57
N THR A 58 -12.01 5.35 -5.06
CA THR A 58 -13.15 4.80 -4.30
C THR A 58 -13.97 3.81 -5.14
N ALA A 59 -14.20 4.12 -6.42
CA ALA A 59 -14.93 3.23 -7.32
C ALA A 59 -14.11 1.97 -7.66
N ALA A 60 -12.79 2.11 -7.76
CA ALA A 60 -11.90 0.98 -8.01
C ALA A 60 -11.79 0.05 -6.80
N VAL A 61 -11.73 0.58 -5.58
CA VAL A 61 -11.75 -0.19 -4.32
C VAL A 61 -13.01 -1.04 -4.21
N ARG A 62 -14.19 -0.46 -4.50
CA ARG A 62 -15.47 -1.21 -4.52
C ARG A 62 -15.49 -2.37 -5.52
N LYS A 63 -14.78 -2.23 -6.64
CA LYS A 63 -14.69 -3.25 -7.69
C LYS A 63 -13.58 -4.26 -7.46
N SER A 64 -12.62 -3.94 -6.60
CA SER A 64 -11.51 -4.84 -6.32
C SER A 64 -12.01 -6.12 -5.67
N THR A 65 -11.32 -7.22 -5.97
CA THR A 65 -11.53 -8.52 -5.34
C THR A 65 -10.34 -8.94 -4.48
N LEU A 66 -9.30 -8.11 -4.40
CA LEU A 66 -8.08 -8.43 -3.66
C LEU A 66 -8.28 -8.15 -2.17
N SER A 67 -8.06 -9.17 -1.35
CA SER A 67 -7.94 -8.99 0.10
C SER A 67 -6.59 -8.37 0.47
N ILE A 68 -6.50 -7.78 1.66
CA ILE A 68 -5.23 -7.25 2.17
C ILE A 68 -4.14 -8.33 2.24
N GLN A 69 -4.50 -9.57 2.59
CA GLN A 69 -3.54 -10.70 2.64
C GLN A 69 -3.01 -11.04 1.25
N GLN A 70 -3.87 -11.06 0.22
CA GLN A 70 -3.42 -11.33 -1.15
C GLN A 70 -2.48 -10.25 -1.68
N VAL A 71 -2.76 -8.98 -1.34
CA VAL A 71 -1.88 -7.86 -1.69
C VAL A 71 -0.56 -7.97 -0.95
N GLU A 72 -0.59 -8.30 0.34
CA GLU A 72 0.60 -8.54 1.14
C GLU A 72 1.48 -9.64 0.56
N ASP A 73 0.92 -10.82 0.30
CA ASP A 73 1.65 -11.96 -0.25
C ASP A 73 2.29 -11.60 -1.60
N THR A 74 1.54 -10.90 -2.46
CA THR A 74 2.01 -10.45 -3.79
C THR A 74 3.19 -9.48 -3.66
N VAL A 75 3.09 -8.49 -2.77
CA VAL A 75 4.16 -7.52 -2.53
C VAL A 75 5.38 -8.20 -1.92
N LEU A 76 5.17 -9.09 -0.96
CA LEU A 76 6.24 -9.81 -0.27
C LEU A 76 7.04 -10.69 -1.25
N ASP A 77 6.35 -11.43 -2.10
CA ASP A 77 6.96 -12.29 -3.11
C ASP A 77 7.71 -11.46 -4.16
N PHE A 78 7.13 -10.33 -4.59
CA PHE A 78 7.79 -9.39 -5.49
C PHE A 78 9.09 -8.85 -4.86
N VAL A 79 9.06 -8.36 -3.62
CA VAL A 79 10.25 -7.81 -2.95
C VAL A 79 11.33 -8.88 -2.74
N LYS A 80 10.95 -10.08 -2.29
CA LYS A 80 11.89 -11.21 -2.09
C LYS A 80 12.61 -11.63 -3.37
N HIS A 81 11.98 -11.45 -4.53
CA HIS A 81 12.62 -11.76 -5.80
C HIS A 81 13.85 -10.86 -6.08
N TYR A 82 13.84 -9.61 -5.60
CA TYR A 82 14.90 -8.63 -5.90
C TYR A 82 15.82 -8.30 -4.72
N VAL A 83 15.36 -8.50 -3.48
CA VAL A 83 16.15 -8.19 -2.27
C VAL A 83 16.70 -9.50 -1.67
N ALA A 84 18.02 -9.69 -1.81
CA ALA A 84 18.69 -10.96 -1.52
C ALA A 84 18.66 -11.41 -0.05
N SER A 85 18.45 -10.48 0.89
CA SER A 85 18.34 -10.80 2.32
C SER A 85 17.44 -9.79 3.03
N GLU A 86 16.84 -10.22 4.14
CA GLU A 86 16.08 -9.32 5.01
C GLU A 86 16.93 -8.12 5.45
N ARG A 87 16.29 -6.96 5.62
CA ARG A 87 16.90 -5.72 6.14
C ARG A 87 18.05 -5.16 5.29
N LEU A 88 18.21 -5.63 4.05
CA LEU A 88 19.22 -5.13 3.13
C LEU A 88 18.80 -3.82 2.44
N ALA A 89 17.54 -3.74 2.03
CA ALA A 89 17.00 -2.59 1.31
C ALA A 89 16.13 -1.74 2.27
N PRO A 90 16.44 -0.45 2.47
CA PRO A 90 15.60 0.42 3.28
C PRO A 90 14.29 0.73 2.54
N LEU A 91 13.22 0.90 3.30
CA LEU A 91 11.98 1.47 2.77
C LEU A 91 12.21 2.95 2.42
N ALA A 92 11.92 3.33 1.18
CA ALA A 92 12.14 4.67 0.65
C ALA A 92 10.84 5.27 0.11
N GLY A 93 10.64 6.56 0.35
CA GLY A 93 9.45 7.30 -0.09
C GLY A 93 9.36 8.66 0.59
N ASN A 94 8.48 9.53 0.11
CA ASN A 94 8.21 10.80 0.76
C ASN A 94 7.33 10.59 1.98
N SER A 95 7.73 11.11 3.15
CA SER A 95 7.03 10.89 4.42
C SER A 95 6.75 9.41 4.75
N VAL A 96 7.64 8.52 4.31
CA VAL A 96 7.44 7.05 4.33
C VAL A 96 7.26 6.45 5.72
N TYR A 97 7.52 7.22 6.78
CA TYR A 97 7.20 6.82 8.15
C TYR A 97 5.69 6.59 8.32
N CYS A 98 4.83 7.38 7.65
CA CYS A 98 3.38 7.20 7.68
C CYS A 98 3.01 5.83 7.10
N ASP A 99 3.52 5.51 5.92
CA ASP A 99 3.32 4.22 5.26
C ASP A 99 3.81 3.07 6.16
N ARG A 100 4.99 3.21 6.75
CA ARG A 100 5.56 2.22 7.67
C ARG A 100 4.68 1.97 8.91
N LEU A 101 3.93 2.97 9.39
CA LEU A 101 3.00 2.77 10.51
C LEU A 101 1.85 1.83 10.13
N PHE A 102 1.27 2.00 8.94
CA PHE A 102 0.21 1.10 8.43
C PHE A 102 0.75 -0.29 8.10
N MET A 103 2.01 -0.38 7.65
CA MET A 103 2.68 -1.67 7.41
C MET A 103 2.95 -2.47 8.69
N LYS A 104 2.82 -1.93 9.91
CA LYS A 104 3.02 -2.74 11.13
C LYS A 104 1.89 -3.75 11.39
N TYR A 105 0.71 -3.49 10.86
CA TYR A 105 -0.47 -4.36 11.01
C TYR A 105 -0.56 -5.41 9.90
N VAL A 106 0.40 -5.39 8.98
CA VAL A 106 0.56 -6.28 7.81
C VAL A 106 1.95 -6.89 7.97
N ASN A 107 2.18 -8.19 7.75
CA ASN A 107 3.44 -8.85 8.14
C ASN A 107 4.62 -8.56 7.19
N PHE A 108 4.89 -7.29 6.90
CA PHE A 108 6.01 -6.81 6.09
C PHE A 108 7.33 -6.75 6.89
N LEU A 109 7.72 -7.84 7.53
CA LEU A 109 8.96 -7.92 8.34
C LEU A 109 10.28 -7.91 7.52
N LEU A 110 10.22 -7.71 6.20
CA LEU A 110 11.41 -7.70 5.33
C LEU A 110 12.23 -6.40 5.37
N PHE A 111 11.65 -5.29 5.86
CA PHE A 111 12.26 -3.95 5.88
C PHE A 111 12.74 -3.53 7.27
#